data_AF-A0A958QVT1-F1
#
_entry.id   AF-A0A958QVT1-F1
#
_cell.length_a   1.000
_cell.length_b   1.000
_cell.length_c   1.000
_cell.angle_alpha   90.00
_cell.angle_beta   90.00
_cell.angle_gamma   90.00
#
_symmetry.space_group_name_H-M   'P 1'
#
loop_
_entity.id
_entity.type
_entity.pdbx_description
1 polymer ?
#
loop_
_entity_poly.entity_id
_entity_poly.type
_entity_poly.pdbx_seq_one_letter_code
_entity_poly.pdbx_strand_id
1 'polypeptide(L)'
;MDVTSDSKPKLRWPLNVTHQTVDGRNVVILADPFDISPGPVALLREALPILARFDGTRSIREIAEEARSFGITEALLLDLARELDRNVLLDGETFQERFSQTTATYRRERVRTNSHAGIVYPADAEALSRTIEGY
;
A
#
# COMPACT_ATOMS: atom_id res chain seq x y z
N MET A 1 0.61 5.83 15.96
CA MET A 1 1.14 7.18 16.29
C MET A 1 0.66 8.21 15.28
N ASP A 2 0.36 9.45 15.69
CA ASP A 2 -0.01 10.50 14.74
C ASP A 2 1.20 10.94 13.90
N VAL A 3 0.99 11.08 12.59
CA VAL A 3 1.99 11.65 11.68
C VAL A 3 2.11 13.17 11.94
N THR A 4 3.33 13.62 12.22
CA THR A 4 3.67 15.00 12.57
C THR A 4 4.73 15.59 11.62
N SER A 5 4.98 16.90 11.72
CA SER A 5 5.99 17.60 10.92
C SER A 5 7.40 17.01 11.01
N ASP A 6 7.77 16.50 12.19
CA ASP A 6 9.09 15.92 12.44
C ASP A 6 9.15 14.42 12.10
N SER A 7 8.01 13.81 11.75
CA SER A 7 7.96 12.42 11.30
C SER A 7 8.76 12.24 10.01
N LYS A 8 9.53 11.14 9.95
CA LYS A 8 10.30 10.75 8.77
C LYS A 8 9.60 9.61 8.03
N PRO A 9 8.63 9.90 7.15
CA PRO A 9 7.83 8.86 6.51
C PRO A 9 8.73 7.99 5.64
N LYS A 10 8.45 6.69 5.66
CA LYS A 10 9.13 5.70 4.84
C LYS A 10 8.08 4.79 4.22
N LEU A 11 8.08 4.62 2.90
CA LEU A 11 7.27 3.59 2.26
C LEU A 11 7.75 2.22 2.73
N ARG A 12 6.80 1.36 3.12
CA ARG A 12 7.15 -0.01 3.50
C ARG A 12 7.55 -0.83 2.27
N TRP A 13 8.21 -1.95 2.54
CA TRP A 13 8.50 -2.99 1.55
C TRP A 13 8.02 -4.33 2.15
N PRO A 14 7.22 -5.16 1.45
CA PRO A 14 6.82 -5.04 0.06
C PRO A 14 5.70 -4.10 -0.36
N LEU A 15 5.82 -3.53 -1.56
CA LEU A 15 4.73 -2.88 -2.31
C LEU A 15 4.87 -3.16 -3.82
N ASN A 16 3.78 -3.54 -4.45
CA ASN A 16 3.65 -3.63 -5.90
C ASN A 16 3.25 -2.27 -6.45
N VAL A 17 3.96 -1.81 -7.48
CA VAL A 17 3.71 -0.50 -8.12
C VAL A 17 3.34 -0.73 -9.58
N THR A 18 2.15 -0.29 -9.98
CA THR A 18 1.69 -0.40 -11.38
C THR A 18 1.26 0.96 -11.92
N HIS A 19 1.42 1.16 -13.22
CA HIS A 19 1.00 2.37 -13.92
C HIS A 19 -0.25 2.09 -14.73
N GLN A 20 -1.27 2.94 -14.60
CA GLN A 20 -2.52 2.80 -15.34
C GLN A 20 -3.02 4.16 -15.81
N THR A 21 -3.94 4.14 -16.78
CA THR A 21 -4.69 5.32 -17.20
C THR A 21 -6.14 5.14 -16.76
N VAL A 22 -6.62 6.01 -15.89
CA VAL A 22 -8.01 6.02 -15.38
C VAL A 22 -8.63 7.37 -15.72
N ASP A 23 -9.75 7.35 -16.45
CA ASP A 23 -10.44 8.56 -16.93
C ASP A 23 -9.51 9.58 -17.62
N GLY A 24 -8.58 9.07 -18.44
CA GLY A 24 -7.59 9.89 -19.16
C GLY A 24 -6.46 10.43 -18.28
N ARG A 25 -6.39 10.07 -17.01
CA ARG A 25 -5.33 10.48 -16.07
C ARG A 25 -4.33 9.35 -15.84
N ASN A 26 -3.05 9.67 -15.87
CA ASN A 26 -2.00 8.72 -15.54
C ASN A 26 -1.88 8.59 -14.03
N VAL A 27 -2.17 7.39 -13.52
CA VAL A 27 -2.11 7.07 -12.11
C VAL A 27 -1.07 5.98 -11.84
N VAL A 28 -0.58 5.98 -10.62
CA VAL A 28 0.24 4.93 -10.04
C VAL A 28 -0.56 4.25 -8.96
N ILE A 29 -0.65 2.94 -9.02
CA ILE A 29 -1.35 2.13 -8.02
C ILE A 29 -0.32 1.42 -7.16
N LEU A 30 -0.39 1.67 -5.86
CA LEU A 30 0.35 0.98 -4.82
C LEU A 30 -0.54 -0.13 -4.26
N ALA A 31 -0.10 -1.38 -4.38
CA ALA A 31 -0.81 -2.54 -3.86
C ALA A 31 0.08 -3.35 -2.93
N ASP A 32 -0.51 -3.88 -1.87
CA ASP A 32 0.17 -4.76 -0.95
C ASP A 32 0.11 -6.22 -1.45
N PRO A 33 1.25 -6.89 -1.68
CA PRO A 33 1.23 -8.30 -2.05
C PRO A 33 0.82 -9.24 -0.90
N PHE A 34 0.76 -8.76 0.34
CA PHE A 34 0.48 -9.57 1.53
C PHE A 34 -0.91 -9.37 2.12
N ASP A 35 -1.76 -8.55 1.50
CA ASP A 35 -3.14 -8.31 1.94
C ASP A 35 -3.24 -7.80 3.40
N ILE A 36 -2.24 -7.04 3.86
CA ILE A 36 -2.20 -6.36 5.16
C ILE A 36 -2.90 -5.00 5.04
N SER A 37 -2.70 -4.32 3.91
CA SER A 37 -3.44 -3.10 3.57
C SER A 37 -4.90 -3.42 3.24
N PRO A 38 -5.85 -2.53 3.58
CA PRO A 38 -7.28 -2.73 3.28
C PRO A 38 -7.60 -2.74 1.78
N GLY A 39 -6.69 -2.22 0.94
CA GLY A 39 -6.84 -2.21 -0.51
C GLY A 39 -5.73 -1.42 -1.20
N PRO A 40 -5.72 -1.40 -2.54
CA PRO A 40 -4.76 -0.62 -3.30
C PRO A 40 -5.06 0.89 -3.21
N VAL A 41 -4.01 1.70 -3.24
CA VAL A 41 -4.11 3.17 -3.27
C VAL A 41 -3.66 3.69 -4.62
N ALA A 42 -4.51 4.48 -5.28
CA ALA A 42 -4.20 5.15 -6.54
C ALA A 42 -3.76 6.59 -6.28
N LEU A 43 -2.63 6.97 -6.87
CA LEU A 43 -2.03 8.30 -6.76
C LEU A 43 -1.82 8.85 -8.17
N LEU A 44 -1.94 10.17 -8.34
CA LEU A 44 -1.52 10.81 -9.58
C LEU A 44 -0.03 10.54 -9.81
N ARG A 45 0.37 10.28 -11.06
CA ARG A 45 1.77 9.97 -11.40
C ARG A 45 2.72 11.08 -10.98
N GLU A 46 2.25 12.32 -10.98
CA GLU A 46 2.96 13.52 -10.57
C GLU A 46 3.34 13.52 -9.07
N ALA A 47 2.71 12.66 -8.25
CA ALA A 47 3.07 12.50 -6.84
C ALA A 47 4.32 11.64 -6.62
N LEU A 48 4.79 10.90 -7.64
CA LEU A 48 5.95 10.00 -7.51
C LEU A 48 7.23 10.65 -6.99
N PRO A 49 7.64 11.85 -7.45
CA PRO A 49 8.86 12.48 -6.95
C PRO A 49 8.81 12.76 -5.46
N ILE A 50 7.63 13.09 -4.92
CA ILE A 50 7.41 13.30 -3.49
C ILE A 50 7.38 11.97 -2.75
N LEU A 51 6.67 10.96 -3.26
CA LEU A 51 6.65 9.61 -2.68
C LEU A 51 8.05 9.00 -2.60
N ALA A 52 8.91 9.26 -3.58
CA ALA A 52 10.30 8.82 -3.58
C ALA A 52 11.15 9.45 -2.45
N ARG A 53 10.67 10.54 -1.83
CA ARG A 53 11.30 11.15 -0.64
C ARG A 53 10.82 10.55 0.67
N PHE A 54 9.78 9.70 0.64
CA PHE A 54 9.33 8.96 1.81
C PHE A 54 10.21 7.71 1.97
N ASP A 55 11.48 7.93 2.28
CA ASP A 55 12.52 6.92 2.44
C ASP A 55 12.98 6.76 3.90
N GLY A 56 12.39 7.52 4.83
CA GLY A 56 12.73 7.53 6.25
C GLY A 56 13.95 8.38 6.62
N THR A 57 14.60 9.03 5.67
CA THR A 57 15.81 9.84 5.94
C THR A 57 15.48 11.29 6.31
N ARG A 58 14.41 11.84 5.70
CA ARG A 58 13.95 13.23 5.85
C ARG A 58 12.61 13.31 6.56
N SER A 59 12.45 14.36 7.34
CA SER A 59 11.18 14.75 7.96
C SER A 59 10.25 15.39 6.94
N ILE A 60 8.95 15.42 7.25
CA ILE A 60 7.95 16.11 6.42
C ILE A 60 8.31 17.60 6.25
N ARG A 61 8.77 18.27 7.32
CA ARG A 61 9.23 19.65 7.24
C ARG A 61 10.39 19.83 6.24
N GLU A 62 11.41 18.98 6.32
CA GLU A 62 12.56 19.04 5.39
C GLU A 62 12.12 18.80 3.93
N ILE A 63 11.22 17.82 3.71
CA ILE A 63 10.67 17.56 2.36
C ILE A 63 9.87 18.77 1.85
N ALA A 64 9.09 19.42 2.71
CA ALA A 64 8.32 20.61 2.35
C ALA A 64 9.23 21.79 1.97
N GLU A 65 10.35 21.95 2.68
CA GLU A 65 11.35 22.97 2.38
C GLU A 65 12.02 22.72 1.02
N GLU A 66 12.43 21.47 0.75
CA GLU A 66 13.01 21.07 -0.55
C GLU A 66 12.02 21.25 -1.71
N ALA A 67 10.73 20.97 -1.48
CA ALA A 67 9.69 20.98 -2.51
C ALA A 67 8.94 22.31 -2.64
N ARG A 68 9.32 23.33 -1.86
CA ARG A 68 8.62 24.63 -1.79
C ARG A 68 8.50 25.33 -3.15
N SER A 69 9.55 25.24 -3.98
CA SER A 69 9.56 25.83 -5.35
C SER A 69 8.56 25.19 -6.30
N PHE A 70 8.11 23.97 -5.98
CA PHE A 70 7.08 23.24 -6.74
C PHE A 70 5.67 23.45 -6.17
N GLY A 71 5.50 24.37 -5.22
CA GLY A 71 4.20 24.68 -4.60
C GLY A 71 3.71 23.61 -3.62
N ILE A 72 4.56 22.67 -3.21
CA ILE A 72 4.22 21.64 -2.24
C ILE A 72 4.29 22.23 -0.83
N THR A 73 3.20 22.10 -0.08
CA THR A 73 3.09 22.60 1.29
C THR A 73 3.30 21.48 2.29
N GLU A 74 3.73 21.84 3.49
CA GLU A 74 3.84 20.90 4.60
C GLU A 74 2.49 20.26 4.96
N ALA A 75 1.40 21.04 4.90
CA ALA A 75 0.05 20.54 5.13
C ALA A 75 -0.33 19.43 4.13
N LEU A 76 -0.04 19.63 2.84
CA LEU A 76 -0.27 18.62 1.81
C LEU A 76 0.53 17.34 2.06
N LEU A 77 1.79 17.46 2.49
CA LEU A 77 2.64 16.31 2.82
C LEU A 77 2.16 15.57 4.06
N LEU A 78 1.69 16.29 5.09
CA LEU A 78 1.08 15.70 6.28
C LEU A 78 -0.15 14.90 5.92
N ASP A 79 -1.04 15.46 5.09
CA ASP A 79 -2.27 14.78 4.68
C ASP A 79 -1.97 13.54 3.83
N LEU A 80 -1.01 13.64 2.89
CA LEU A 80 -0.54 12.50 2.11
C LEU A 80 0.04 11.40 3.02
N ALA A 81 0.93 11.75 3.95
CA ALA A 81 1.55 10.77 4.83
C ALA A 81 0.54 10.12 5.78
N ARG A 82 -0.46 10.87 6.27
CA ARG A 82 -1.57 10.33 7.05
C ARG A 82 -2.44 9.38 6.24
N GLU A 83 -2.77 9.70 5.00
CA GLU A 83 -3.51 8.79 4.13
C GLU A 83 -2.75 7.49 3.87
N LEU A 84 -1.44 7.58 3.59
CA LEU A 84 -0.60 6.40 3.40
C LEU A 84 -0.48 5.56 4.68
N ASP A 85 -0.33 6.18 5.85
CA ASP A 85 -0.28 5.45 7.13
C ASP A 85 -1.62 4.76 7.44
N ARG A 86 -2.75 5.46 7.25
CA ARG A 86 -4.10 4.87 7.40
C ARG A 86 -4.31 3.66 6.49
N ASN A 87 -3.79 3.71 5.28
CA ASN A 87 -3.83 2.60 4.33
C ASN A 87 -2.72 1.58 4.54
N VAL A 88 -1.96 1.69 5.63
CA VAL A 88 -0.93 0.73 6.04
C VAL A 88 0.18 0.62 4.98
N LEU A 89 0.56 1.74 4.35
CA LEU A 89 1.58 1.80 3.29
C LEU A 89 2.91 2.40 3.75
N LEU A 90 2.97 2.92 4.98
CA LEU A 90 4.20 3.40 5.59
C LEU A 90 4.81 2.35 6.53
N ASP A 91 6.14 2.31 6.58
CA ASP A 91 6.91 1.55 7.55
C ASP A 91 6.87 2.31 8.88
N GLY A 92 5.96 1.88 9.75
CA GLY A 92 5.68 2.52 11.03
C GLY A 92 4.85 1.63 11.94
N GLU A 93 4.48 2.15 13.11
CA GLU A 93 3.75 1.42 14.14
C GLU A 93 2.45 0.79 13.60
N THR A 94 1.65 1.55 12.85
CA THR A 94 0.39 1.08 12.24
C THR A 94 0.61 -0.18 11.40
N PHE A 95 1.66 -0.21 10.58
CA PHE A 95 2.02 -1.39 9.80
C PHE A 95 2.52 -2.54 10.67
N GLN A 96 3.41 -2.28 11.62
CA GLN A 96 3.98 -3.34 12.46
C GLN A 96 2.91 -4.05 13.30
N GLU A 97 1.95 -3.28 13.84
CA GLU A 97 0.80 -3.83 14.57
C GLU A 97 -0.08 -4.69 13.67
N ARG A 98 -0.49 -4.15 12.52
CA ARG A 98 -1.34 -4.87 11.54
C ARG A 98 -0.67 -6.13 11.02
N PHE A 99 0.62 -6.04 10.68
CA PHE A 99 1.39 -7.18 10.18
C PHE A 99 1.52 -8.27 11.24
N SER A 100 1.83 -7.90 12.48
CA SER A 100 1.94 -8.84 13.60
C SER A 100 0.61 -9.52 13.89
N GLN A 101 -0.50 -8.78 13.91
CA GLN A 101 -1.85 -9.31 14.10
C GLN A 101 -2.22 -10.29 12.97
N THR A 102 -2.05 -9.88 11.72
CA THR A 102 -2.37 -10.69 10.53
C THR A 102 -1.54 -11.98 10.51
N THR A 103 -0.24 -11.87 10.77
CA THR A 103 0.66 -13.02 10.83
C THR A 103 0.30 -13.98 11.96
N ALA A 104 -0.05 -13.46 13.14
CA ALA A 104 -0.47 -14.28 14.27
C ALA A 104 -1.77 -15.03 13.98
N THR A 105 -2.76 -14.36 13.37
CA THR A 105 -4.01 -15.00 12.92
C THR A 105 -3.72 -16.11 11.91
N TYR A 106 -2.98 -15.79 10.85
CA TYR A 106 -2.60 -16.74 9.81
C TYR A 106 -1.86 -17.97 10.35
N ARG A 107 -0.98 -17.79 11.35
CA ARG A 107 -0.24 -18.91 11.97
C ARG A 107 -1.11 -19.79 12.87
N ARG A 108 -2.19 -19.26 13.43
CA ARG A 108 -3.11 -20.00 14.31
C ARG A 108 -4.15 -20.81 13.53
N GLU A 109 -4.42 -20.45 12.27
CA GLU A 109 -5.34 -21.20 11.42
C GLU A 109 -4.83 -22.61 11.15
N ARG A 110 -5.59 -23.62 11.62
CA ARG A 110 -5.26 -25.04 11.39
C ARG A 110 -5.37 -25.42 9.92
N VAL A 111 -6.33 -24.82 9.23
CA VAL A 111 -6.57 -24.96 7.79
C VAL A 111 -6.64 -23.55 7.24
N ARG A 112 -5.80 -23.26 6.25
CA ARG A 112 -5.74 -21.93 5.62
C ARG A 112 -6.81 -21.82 4.56
N THR A 113 -7.47 -20.67 4.50
CA THR A 113 -8.45 -20.38 3.47
C THR A 113 -7.79 -20.36 2.09
N ASN A 114 -8.49 -20.90 1.09
CA ASN A 114 -8.01 -20.90 -0.30
C ASN A 114 -8.07 -19.47 -0.86
N SER A 115 -6.91 -18.86 -1.11
CA SER A 115 -6.80 -17.46 -1.57
C SER A 115 -7.31 -17.21 -2.99
N HIS A 116 -7.44 -18.24 -3.82
CA HIS A 116 -7.80 -18.11 -5.24
C HIS A 116 -9.15 -18.72 -5.60
N ALA A 117 -9.76 -19.49 -4.68
CA ALA A 117 -11.04 -20.13 -4.88
C ALA A 117 -12.16 -19.09 -4.94
N GLY A 118 -12.94 -19.08 -6.01
CA GLY A 118 -13.99 -18.10 -6.29
C GLY A 118 -13.49 -16.78 -6.88
N ILE A 119 -12.17 -16.55 -6.98
CA ILE A 119 -11.57 -15.33 -7.53
C ILE A 119 -10.92 -15.62 -8.90
N VAL A 120 -9.93 -16.51 -8.90
CA VAL A 120 -9.19 -16.90 -10.12
C VAL A 120 -9.66 -18.25 -10.62
N TYR A 121 -10.03 -19.15 -9.71
CA TYR A 121 -10.49 -20.49 -10.02
C TYR A 121 -11.88 -20.74 -9.43
N PRO A 122 -12.66 -21.69 -9.97
CA PRO A 122 -13.91 -22.11 -9.34
C PRO A 122 -13.69 -22.53 -7.88
N ALA A 123 -14.60 -22.10 -6.99
CA ALA A 123 -14.57 -22.54 -5.59
C ALA A 123 -15.12 -23.97 -5.41
N ASP A 124 -15.99 -24.41 -6.32
CA ASP A 124 -16.50 -25.77 -6.37
C ASP A 124 -15.44 -26.75 -6.88
N ALA A 125 -15.27 -27.86 -6.16
CA ALA A 125 -14.20 -28.82 -6.43
C ALA A 125 -14.39 -29.53 -7.78
N GLU A 126 -15.62 -29.90 -8.14
CA GLU A 126 -15.87 -30.57 -9.42
C GLU A 126 -15.71 -29.62 -10.60
N ALA A 127 -16.17 -28.38 -10.46
CA ALA A 127 -15.95 -27.34 -11.46
C ALA A 127 -14.46 -27.08 -11.66
N LEU A 128 -13.68 -27.02 -10.59
CA LEU A 128 -12.24 -26.87 -10.64
C LEU A 128 -11.57 -28.06 -11.38
N SER A 129 -11.92 -29.29 -11.04
CA SER A 129 -11.39 -30.49 -11.72
C SER A 129 -11.64 -30.45 -13.23
N ARG A 130 -12.87 -30.12 -13.65
CA ARG A 130 -13.20 -29.98 -15.07
C ARG A 130 -12.39 -28.88 -15.76
N THR A 131 -12.14 -27.76 -15.09
CA THR A 131 -11.29 -26.69 -15.63
C THR A 131 -9.85 -27.16 -15.83
N ILE A 132 -9.28 -27.90 -14.87
CA ILE A 132 -7.91 -28.40 -14.96
C ILE A 132 -7.76 -29.45 -16.06
N GLU A 133 -8.70 -30.39 -16.15
CA GLU A 133 -8.69 -31.47 -17.16
C GLU A 133 -8.87 -30.96 -18.59
N GLY A 134 -9.41 -29.74 -18.76
CA GLY A 134 -9.64 -29.13 -20.07
C GLY A 134 -8.44 -28.39 -20.67
N TYR A 135 -7.33 -28.24 -19.94
CA TYR A 135 -6.06 -27.67 -20.43
C TYR A 135 -5.13 -28.74 -20.98
#